data_AF-A0A2D0I6T4-F1
#
_entry.id   AF-A0A2D0I6T4-F1
#
_cell.length_a   1.000
_cell.length_b   1.000
_cell.length_c   1.000
_cell.angle_alpha   90.00
_cell.angle_beta   90.00
_cell.angle_gamma   90.00
#
_symmetry.space_group_name_H-M   'P 1'
#
loop_
_entity.id
_entity.type
_entity.pdbx_description
1 polymer ?
#
loop_
_entity_poly.entity_id
_entity_poly.type
_entity_poly.pdbx_seq_one_letter_code
_entity_poly.pdbx_strand_id
1 'polypeptide(L)'
;MTFSSEQLETIKTSTETYRSEVTRINDLINSPQSDDRLDKLYLLRTIATIEHGKRVGLFDENNSDEFLESLASEVSKYFPEKDDEELFDDLAILDDDQHNRLFANPEKEKAVLLKALGI
;
A
#
# COMPACT_ATOMS: atom_id res chain seq x y z
N MET A 1 -18.18 14.59 1.28
CA MET A 1 -17.51 15.05 2.51
C MET A 1 -16.35 15.98 2.12
N THR A 2 -15.84 16.82 3.02
CA THR A 2 -14.63 17.65 2.74
C THR A 2 -13.59 17.40 3.82
N PHE A 3 -12.38 17.00 3.41
CA PHE A 3 -11.25 16.83 4.32
C PHE A 3 -10.73 18.17 4.87
N SER A 4 -10.22 18.13 6.09
CA SER A 4 -9.43 19.25 6.63
C SER A 4 -8.10 19.41 5.88
N SER A 5 -7.47 20.59 5.96
CA SER A 5 -6.17 20.83 5.32
C SER A 5 -5.08 19.88 5.82
N GLU A 6 -5.11 19.49 7.09
CA GLU A 6 -4.17 18.53 7.67
C GLU A 6 -4.37 17.12 7.08
N GLN A 7 -5.63 16.69 6.93
CA GLN A 7 -5.95 15.42 6.29
C GLN A 7 -5.55 15.43 4.81
N LEU A 8 -5.78 16.52 4.08
CA LEU A 8 -5.36 16.65 2.69
C LEU A 8 -3.84 16.56 2.53
N GLU A 9 -3.08 17.21 3.41
CA GLU A 9 -1.61 17.12 3.38
C GLU A 9 -1.13 15.70 3.71
N THR A 10 -1.81 15.02 4.65
CA THR A 10 -1.52 13.61 4.99
C THR A 10 -1.81 12.68 3.82
N ILE A 11 -2.98 12.82 3.19
CA ILE A 11 -3.39 12.04 2.01
C ILE A 11 -2.38 12.25 0.90
N LYS A 12 -2.05 13.50 0.56
CA LYS A 12 -1.07 13.82 -0.46
C LYS A 12 0.29 13.18 -0.18
N THR A 13 0.87 13.49 0.98
CA THR A 13 2.22 13.02 1.35
C THR A 13 2.29 11.49 1.36
N SER A 14 1.27 10.84 1.93
CA SER A 14 1.21 9.38 1.94
C SER A 14 1.04 8.80 0.54
N THR A 15 0.22 9.41 -0.31
CA THR A 15 -0.05 8.90 -1.66
C THR A 15 1.17 9.08 -2.57
N GLU A 16 1.89 10.20 -2.48
CA GLU A 16 3.12 10.43 -3.23
C GLU A 16 4.23 9.45 -2.82
N THR A 17 4.37 9.21 -1.51
CA THR A 17 5.30 8.19 -1.00
C THR A 17 4.93 6.81 -1.53
N TYR A 18 3.66 6.43 -1.38
CA TYR A 18 3.14 5.15 -1.81
C TYR A 18 3.30 4.93 -3.31
N ARG A 19 2.97 5.93 -4.14
CA ARG A 19 3.19 5.91 -5.58
C ARG A 19 4.65 5.63 -5.90
N SER A 20 5.58 6.37 -5.30
CA SER A 20 7.01 6.17 -5.56
C SER A 20 7.47 4.76 -5.19
N GLU A 21 6.96 4.19 -4.09
CA GLU A 21 7.32 2.84 -3.66
C GLU A 21 6.75 1.78 -4.59
N VAL A 22 5.45 1.83 -4.88
CA VAL A 22 4.77 0.84 -5.73
C VAL A 22 5.27 0.89 -7.16
N THR A 23 5.51 2.08 -7.74
CA THR A 23 6.09 2.17 -9.08
C THR A 23 7.46 1.47 -9.13
N ARG A 24 8.33 1.72 -8.15
CA ARG A 24 9.64 1.05 -8.07
C ARG A 24 9.51 -0.47 -7.87
N ILE A 25 8.56 -0.92 -7.06
CA ILE A 25 8.33 -2.34 -6.84
C ILE A 25 7.79 -3.02 -8.10
N ASN A 26 6.84 -2.39 -8.80
CA ASN A 26 6.29 -2.89 -10.06
C ASN A 26 7.36 -3.00 -11.15
N ASP A 27 8.30 -2.06 -11.23
CA ASP A 27 9.46 -2.16 -12.14
C ASP A 27 10.30 -3.41 -11.84
N LEU A 28 10.47 -3.76 -10.56
CA LEU A 28 11.20 -4.97 -10.13
C LEU A 28 10.40 -6.25 -10.39
N ILE A 29 9.07 -6.22 -10.22
CA ILE A 29 8.15 -7.33 -10.51
C ILE A 29 8.16 -7.67 -11.99
N ASN A 30 8.19 -6.66 -12.87
CA ASN A 30 8.22 -6.83 -14.32
C ASN A 30 9.57 -7.35 -14.86
N SER A 31 10.59 -7.47 -14.02
CA SER A 31 11.91 -8.03 -14.38
C SER A 31 12.50 -8.85 -13.24
N PRO A 32 11.82 -9.94 -12.82
CA PRO A 32 12.23 -10.70 -11.66
C PRO A 32 13.45 -11.56 -11.98
N GLN A 33 14.37 -11.66 -11.01
CA GLN A 33 15.57 -12.51 -11.14
C GLN A 33 15.29 -13.97 -10.74
N SER A 34 14.22 -14.23 -9.98
CA SER A 34 13.76 -15.56 -9.54
C SER A 34 12.33 -15.49 -8.99
N ASP A 35 11.66 -16.64 -8.91
CA ASP A 35 10.31 -16.76 -8.33
C ASP A 35 10.27 -16.36 -6.84
N ASP A 36 11.25 -16.81 -6.05
CA ASP A 36 11.36 -16.43 -4.63
C ASP A 36 11.58 -14.91 -4.43
N ARG A 37 12.21 -14.24 -5.39
CA ARG A 37 12.32 -12.77 -5.38
C ARG A 37 10.99 -12.13 -5.74
N LEU A 38 10.28 -12.69 -6.71
CA LEU A 38 8.97 -12.21 -7.15
C LEU A 38 7.95 -12.26 -6.00
N ASP A 39 7.86 -13.37 -5.26
CA ASP A 39 6.97 -13.51 -4.10
C ASP A 39 7.25 -12.43 -3.03
N LYS A 40 8.53 -12.18 -2.75
CA LYS A 40 8.95 -11.14 -1.78
C LYS A 40 8.63 -9.73 -2.27
N LEU A 41 8.66 -9.49 -3.59
CA LEU A 41 8.29 -8.19 -4.16
C LEU A 41 6.78 -7.96 -4.07
N TYR A 42 5.96 -8.97 -4.32
CA TYR A 42 4.51 -8.89 -4.08
C TYR A 42 4.22 -8.59 -2.60
N LEU A 43 4.83 -9.33 -1.67
CA LEU A 43 4.70 -9.02 -0.23
C LEU A 43 5.14 -7.60 0.13
N LEU A 44 6.23 -7.11 -0.48
CA LEU A 44 6.70 -5.74 -0.25
C LEU A 44 5.68 -4.71 -0.77
N ARG A 45 5.05 -4.97 -1.92
CA ARG A 45 3.96 -4.16 -2.49
C ARG A 45 2.75 -4.15 -1.57
N THR A 46 2.35 -5.31 -1.05
CA THR A 46 1.27 -5.45 -0.07
C THR A 46 1.53 -4.61 1.17
N ILE A 47 2.75 -4.65 1.72
CA ILE A 47 3.11 -3.85 2.90
C ILE A 47 3.02 -2.35 2.60
N ALA A 48 3.48 -1.90 1.43
CA ALA A 48 3.35 -0.49 1.03
C ALA A 48 1.87 -0.07 1.00
N THR A 49 0.98 -0.94 0.50
CA THR A 49 -0.47 -0.72 0.50
C THR A 49 -1.04 -0.64 1.92
N ILE A 50 -0.61 -1.52 2.83
CA ILE A 50 -1.02 -1.50 4.25
C ILE A 50 -0.57 -0.21 4.93
N GLU A 51 0.68 0.19 4.76
CA GLU A 51 1.22 1.40 5.35
C GLU A 51 0.48 2.65 4.86
N HIS A 52 0.24 2.74 3.55
CA HIS A 52 -0.54 3.83 2.97
C HIS A 52 -1.96 3.87 3.52
N GLY A 53 -2.68 2.74 3.43
CA GLY A 53 -4.06 2.63 3.89
C GLY A 53 -4.20 3.00 5.37
N LYS A 54 -3.25 2.60 6.22
CA LYS A 54 -3.24 3.02 7.64
C LYS A 54 -3.04 4.53 7.80
N ARG A 55 -2.11 5.14 7.08
CA ARG A 55 -1.83 6.59 7.18
C ARG A 55 -3.02 7.44 6.75
N VAL A 56 -3.79 6.98 5.76
CA VAL A 56 -4.96 7.71 5.25
C VAL A 56 -6.29 7.26 5.88
N GLY A 57 -6.23 6.34 6.84
CA GLY A 57 -7.41 5.84 7.56
C GLY A 57 -8.27 4.85 6.78
N LEU A 58 -7.83 4.31 5.65
CA LEU A 58 -8.59 3.37 4.79
C LEU A 58 -9.14 2.16 5.56
N PHE A 59 -8.37 1.65 6.53
CA PHE A 59 -8.73 0.44 7.29
C PHE A 59 -9.50 0.70 8.59
N ASP A 60 -9.98 1.93 8.81
CA ASP A 60 -10.87 2.22 9.93
C ASP A 60 -12.30 1.80 9.57
N GLU A 61 -12.81 0.79 10.28
CA GLU A 61 -14.15 0.22 10.11
C GLU A 61 -15.29 1.21 10.44
N ASN A 62 -14.97 2.31 11.12
CA ASN A 62 -15.95 3.34 11.48
C ASN A 62 -16.14 4.41 10.40
N ASN A 63 -15.36 4.34 9.31
CA ASN A 63 -15.51 5.27 8.21
C ASN A 63 -16.84 5.06 7.47
N SER A 64 -17.48 6.16 7.08
CA SER A 64 -18.65 6.11 6.21
C SER A 64 -18.26 5.84 4.76
N ASP A 65 -19.20 5.34 3.97
CA ASP A 65 -19.03 5.21 2.52
C ASP A 65 -18.66 6.56 1.87
N GLU A 66 -19.28 7.65 2.33
CA GLU A 66 -18.97 9.01 1.85
C GLU A 66 -17.52 9.42 2.14
N PHE A 67 -16.95 8.99 3.27
CA PHE A 67 -15.53 9.19 3.57
C PHE A 67 -14.65 8.39 2.59
N LEU A 68 -14.98 7.11 2.36
CA LEU A 68 -14.19 6.23 1.49
C LEU A 68 -14.23 6.72 0.03
N GLU A 69 -15.38 7.15 -0.47
CA GLU A 69 -15.51 7.76 -1.80
C GLU A 69 -14.70 9.05 -1.92
N SER A 70 -14.77 9.92 -0.90
CA SER A 70 -13.99 11.17 -0.89
C SER A 70 -12.49 10.87 -0.84
N LEU A 71 -12.07 9.88 -0.03
CA LEU A 71 -10.69 9.46 0.10
C LEU A 71 -10.16 8.91 -1.23
N ALA A 72 -10.91 8.02 -1.88
CA ALA A 72 -10.57 7.49 -3.19
C ALA A 72 -10.38 8.62 -4.22
N SER A 73 -11.31 9.59 -4.26
CA SER A 73 -11.22 10.74 -5.14
C SER A 73 -9.96 11.59 -4.91
N GLU A 74 -9.57 11.83 -3.65
CA GLU A 74 -8.35 12.57 -3.34
C GLU A 74 -7.07 11.78 -3.66
N VAL A 75 -7.02 10.48 -3.35
CA VAL A 75 -5.89 9.60 -3.67
C VAL A 75 -5.65 9.57 -5.19
N SER A 76 -6.72 9.45 -6.00
CA SER A 76 -6.61 9.43 -7.46
C SER A 76 -6.01 10.70 -8.06
N LYS A 77 -6.06 11.85 -7.37
CA LYS A 77 -5.39 13.09 -7.86
C LYS A 77 -3.87 12.98 -7.88
N TYR A 78 -3.31 12.24 -6.92
CA TYR A 78 -1.86 12.12 -6.73
C TYR A 78 -1.30 10.82 -7.32
N PHE A 79 -2.15 9.81 -7.49
CA PHE A 79 -1.81 8.55 -8.16
C PHE A 79 -2.92 8.10 -9.13
N PRO A 80 -3.10 8.80 -10.27
CA PRO A 80 -4.16 8.49 -11.24
C PRO A 80 -3.92 7.21 -12.05
N GLU A 81 -2.67 6.74 -12.10
CA GLU A 81 -2.23 5.54 -12.83
C GLU A 81 -2.29 4.27 -11.95
N LYS A 82 -2.89 4.36 -10.76
CA LYS A 82 -2.95 3.25 -9.82
C LYS A 82 -3.87 2.16 -10.35
N ASP A 83 -3.35 0.94 -10.45
CA ASP A 83 -4.17 -0.27 -10.64
C ASP A 83 -4.66 -0.74 -9.26
N ASP A 84 -5.80 -0.21 -8.82
CA ASP A 84 -6.37 -0.55 -7.52
C ASP A 84 -6.68 -2.04 -7.39
N GLU A 85 -7.15 -2.68 -8.47
CA GLU A 85 -7.57 -4.08 -8.48
C GLU A 85 -6.39 -4.99 -8.13
N GLU A 86 -5.25 -4.83 -8.81
CA GLU A 86 -4.06 -5.64 -8.56
C GLU A 86 -3.51 -5.48 -7.12
N LEU A 87 -3.63 -4.29 -6.55
CA LEU A 87 -3.08 -3.97 -5.24
C LEU A 87 -3.96 -4.47 -4.08
N PHE A 88 -5.28 -4.54 -4.30
CA PHE A 88 -6.20 -5.16 -3.34
C PHE A 88 -6.22 -6.68 -3.47
N ASP A 89 -5.98 -7.22 -4.66
CA ASP A 89 -5.81 -8.66 -4.87
C ASP A 89 -4.61 -9.20 -4.06
N ASP A 90 -3.49 -8.48 -4.05
CA ASP A 90 -2.32 -8.83 -3.22
C ASP A 90 -2.67 -8.96 -1.72
N LEU A 91 -3.61 -8.15 -1.23
CA LEU A 91 -4.07 -8.22 0.16
C LEU A 91 -5.00 -9.42 0.38
N ALA A 92 -5.87 -9.70 -0.58
CA ALA A 92 -6.88 -10.74 -0.50
C ALA A 92 -6.30 -12.17 -0.53
N ILE A 93 -5.12 -12.34 -1.12
CA ILE A 93 -4.42 -13.64 -1.20
C ILE A 93 -3.57 -13.97 0.03
N LEU A 94 -3.44 -13.04 0.99
CA LEU A 94 -2.68 -13.30 2.21
C LEU A 94 -3.37 -14.37 3.05
N ASP A 95 -2.59 -15.30 3.58
CA ASP A 95 -3.08 -16.17 4.66
C ASP A 95 -3.29 -15.37 5.96
N ASP A 96 -4.12 -15.90 6.87
CA ASP A 96 -4.48 -15.21 8.12
C ASP A 96 -3.25 -14.83 8.97
N ASP A 97 -2.22 -15.67 8.99
CA ASP A 97 -1.00 -15.44 9.76
C ASP A 97 -0.18 -14.28 9.16
N GLN A 98 -0.04 -14.25 7.83
CA GLN A 98 0.61 -13.18 7.09
C GLN A 98 -0.16 -11.89 7.24
N HIS A 99 -1.48 -11.90 7.04
CA HIS A 99 -2.34 -10.74 7.23
C HIS A 99 -2.13 -10.16 8.64
N ASN A 100 -2.28 -10.97 9.69
CA ASN A 100 -2.10 -10.53 11.07
C ASN A 100 -0.70 -9.98 11.33
N ARG A 101 0.35 -10.61 10.79
CA ARG A 101 1.73 -10.16 10.97
C ARG A 101 2.00 -8.81 10.29
N LEU A 102 1.57 -8.66 9.03
CA LEU A 102 1.78 -7.44 8.25
C LEU A 102 0.96 -6.27 8.83
N PHE A 103 -0.26 -6.52 9.29
CA PHE A 103 -1.06 -5.51 9.97
C PHE A 103 -0.61 -5.22 11.41
N ALA A 104 0.08 -6.13 12.10
CA ALA A 104 0.60 -5.84 13.44
C ALA A 104 1.83 -4.91 13.40
N ASN A 105 2.78 -5.14 12.49
CA ASN A 105 4.00 -4.33 12.39
C ASN A 105 4.55 -4.27 10.95
N PRO A 106 3.92 -3.46 10.07
CA PRO A 106 4.31 -3.40 8.67
C PRO A 106 5.76 -2.91 8.50
N GLU A 107 6.22 -1.95 9.30
CA GLU A 107 7.57 -1.38 9.22
C GLU A 107 8.66 -2.44 9.45
N LYS A 108 8.47 -3.29 10.48
CA LYS A 108 9.41 -4.38 10.78
C LYS A 108 9.46 -5.38 9.62
N GLU A 109 8.30 -5.79 9.11
CA GLU A 109 8.21 -6.77 8.03
C GLU A 109 8.80 -6.20 6.72
N LYS A 110 8.55 -4.92 6.44
CA LYS A 110 9.18 -4.18 5.34
C LYS A 110 10.70 -4.22 5.43
N ALA A 111 11.26 -3.92 6.61
CA ALA A 111 12.71 -3.93 6.82
C ALA A 111 13.32 -5.32 6.62
N VAL A 112 12.62 -6.38 7.03
CA VAL A 112 13.04 -7.78 6.78
C VAL A 112 13.03 -8.09 5.29
N LEU A 113 11.99 -7.71 4.56
CA LEU A 113 11.89 -7.94 3.11
C LEU A 113 12.93 -7.14 2.32
N LEU A 114 13.13 -5.86 2.61
CA LEU A 114 14.15 -5.03 1.95
C LEU A 114 15.55 -5.65 2.11
N LYS A 115 15.87 -6.12 3.32
CA LYS A 115 17.13 -6.83 3.58
C LYS A 115 17.24 -8.14 2.80
N ALA A 116 16.17 -8.92 2.71
CA ALA A 116 16.15 -10.18 1.95
C ALA A 116 16.26 -9.96 0.43
N LEU A 117 15.69 -8.86 -0.07
CA LEU A 117 15.73 -8.45 -1.47
C LEU A 117 17.04 -7.74 -1.85
N GLY A 118 17.82 -7.28 -0.87
CA GLY A 118 19.06 -6.55 -1.08
C GLY A 118 18.86 -5.19 -1.74
N ILE A 119 17.76 -4.49 -1.42
CA ILE A 119 17.38 -3.18 -1.98
C ILE A 119 17.23 -2.10 -0.90
#